data_AF-A0A928XDD3-F1
#
_entry.id   AF-A0A928XDD3-F1
#
_cell.length_a   1.000
_cell.length_b   1.000
_cell.length_c   1.000
_cell.angle_alpha   90.00
_cell.angle_beta   90.00
_cell.angle_gamma   90.00
#
_symmetry.space_group_name_H-M   'P 1'
#
loop_
_entity.id
_entity.type
_entity.pdbx_description
1 polymer ?
#
loop_
_entity_poly.entity_id
_entity_poly.type
_entity_poly.pdbx_seq_one_letter_code
_entity_poly.pdbx_strand_id
1 'polypeptide(L)'
;MRIALASDHRGFSAKEKIKAYLASKGHEVLDFGCNSNASCDYPDSALPAAECVASSRSDVGILMCGTGIGMSMTANKVRGVRAALCHDELTAQLSRAHNNANVLCLPADLIGEELMRRVIDVWLGTRFDAGRHERRVAKIVEYEARCQPDARSGGSTGACSAS
;
A
#
# COMPACT_ATOMS: atom_id res chain seq x y z
N MET A 1 3.88 14.38 -6.23
CA MET A 1 4.18 12.94 -6.20
C MET A 1 3.16 12.22 -7.06
N ARG A 2 3.54 11.08 -7.64
CA ARG A 2 2.65 10.14 -8.34
C ARG A 2 2.16 9.10 -7.35
N ILE A 3 0.85 8.98 -7.20
CA ILE A 3 0.22 8.12 -6.19
C ILE A 3 -0.67 7.10 -6.91
N ALA A 4 -0.38 5.81 -6.70
CA ALA A 4 -1.30 4.74 -7.09
C ALA A 4 -2.47 4.70 -6.10
N LEU A 5 -3.70 4.84 -6.59
CA LEU A 5 -4.90 4.86 -5.77
C LEU A 5 -5.81 3.70 -6.18
N ALA A 6 -6.27 2.92 -5.21
CA ALA A 6 -7.17 1.79 -5.47
C ALA A 6 -8.20 1.59 -4.35
N SER A 7 -9.35 1.04 -4.71
CA SER A 7 -10.38 0.59 -3.80
C SER A 7 -11.17 -0.59 -4.31
N ASP A 8 -11.90 -1.25 -3.43
CA ASP A 8 -13.06 -2.04 -3.82
C ASP A 8 -14.32 -1.16 -3.80
N HIS A 9 -15.46 -1.78 -4.05
CA HIS A 9 -16.76 -1.11 -4.08
C HIS A 9 -17.13 -0.41 -2.77
N ARG A 10 -16.70 -0.93 -1.62
CA ARG A 10 -16.93 -0.30 -0.32
C ARG A 10 -16.07 0.94 -0.15
N GLY A 11 -14.85 0.92 -0.67
CA GLY A 11 -13.95 2.06 -0.66
C GLY A 11 -14.20 3.11 -1.75
N PHE A 12 -15.08 2.86 -2.73
CA PHE A 12 -15.26 3.73 -3.91
C PHE A 12 -15.54 5.19 -3.56
N SER A 13 -16.54 5.44 -2.70
CA SER A 13 -16.92 6.81 -2.35
C SER A 13 -15.78 7.55 -1.64
N ALA A 14 -15.09 6.88 -0.71
CA ALA A 14 -13.93 7.45 -0.04
C ALA A 14 -12.79 7.72 -1.04
N LYS A 15 -12.52 6.78 -1.95
CA LYS A 15 -11.49 6.90 -2.99
C LYS A 15 -11.70 8.14 -3.84
N GLU A 16 -12.90 8.38 -4.36
CA GLU A 16 -13.15 9.54 -5.23
C GLU A 16 -12.92 10.87 -4.51
N LYS A 17 -13.29 10.96 -3.23
CA LYS A 17 -13.03 12.15 -2.42
C LYS A 17 -11.54 12.33 -2.12
N ILE A 18 -10.85 11.25 -1.80
CA ILE A 18 -9.40 11.26 -1.59
C ILE A 18 -8.65 11.60 -2.88
N LYS A 19 -9.10 11.10 -4.03
CA LYS A 19 -8.56 11.44 -5.36
C LYS A 19 -8.62 12.94 -5.61
N ALA A 20 -9.78 13.56 -5.39
CA ALA A 20 -9.94 15.01 -5.52
C ALA A 20 -9.06 15.78 -4.51
N TYR A 21 -8.99 15.29 -3.27
CA TYR A 21 -8.14 15.88 -2.24
C TYR A 21 -6.65 15.86 -2.62
N LEU A 22 -6.12 14.71 -3.04
CA LEU A 22 -4.73 14.56 -3.49
C LEU A 22 -4.42 15.45 -4.70
N ALA A 23 -5.35 15.51 -5.67
CA ALA A 23 -5.22 16.40 -6.83
C ALA A 23 -5.15 17.88 -6.40
N SER A 24 -5.97 18.30 -5.42
CA SER A 24 -5.93 19.68 -4.89
C SER A 24 -4.60 20.03 -4.19
N LYS A 25 -3.84 19.02 -3.73
CA LYS A 25 -2.50 19.16 -3.15
C LYS A 25 -1.37 19.08 -4.19
N GLY A 26 -1.72 19.04 -5.49
CA GLY A 26 -0.74 18.96 -6.58
C GLY A 26 -0.11 17.58 -6.77
N HIS A 27 -0.77 16.51 -6.32
CA HIS A 27 -0.34 15.14 -6.60
C HIS A 27 -0.99 14.62 -7.88
N GLU A 28 -0.24 13.80 -8.62
CA GLU A 28 -0.73 13.06 -9.77
C GLU A 28 -1.29 11.72 -9.27
N VAL A 29 -2.54 11.40 -9.62
CA VAL A 29 -3.21 10.18 -9.15
C VAL A 29 -3.39 9.20 -10.30
N LEU A 30 -2.82 8.00 -10.13
CA LEU A 30 -3.03 6.85 -11.01
C LEU A 30 -4.10 5.97 -10.38
N ASP A 31 -5.32 6.02 -10.91
CA ASP A 31 -6.48 5.31 -10.36
C ASP A 31 -6.62 3.91 -10.96
N PHE A 32 -6.53 2.88 -10.12
CA PHE A 32 -6.64 1.47 -10.49
C PHE A 32 -8.04 0.90 -10.20
N GLY A 33 -9.01 1.77 -9.98
CA GLY A 33 -10.39 1.41 -9.69
C GLY A 33 -10.60 1.05 -8.22
N CYS A 34 -11.79 0.60 -7.83
CA CYS A 34 -12.96 0.40 -8.69
C CYS A 34 -13.55 1.74 -9.19
N ASN A 35 -14.42 1.66 -10.20
CA ASN A 35 -15.02 2.82 -10.87
C ASN A 35 -16.51 3.00 -10.54
N SER A 36 -17.05 2.19 -9.63
CA SER A 36 -18.44 2.27 -9.19
C SER A 36 -18.65 1.57 -7.84
N ASN A 37 -19.84 1.73 -7.27
CA ASN A 37 -20.31 1.00 -6.09
C ASN A 37 -20.79 -0.43 -6.40
N ALA A 38 -20.67 -0.90 -7.65
CA ALA A 38 -21.03 -2.27 -7.99
C ALA A 38 -20.05 -3.23 -7.33
N SER A 39 -20.56 -4.34 -6.79
CA SER A 39 -19.74 -5.37 -6.13
C SER A 39 -18.54 -5.75 -6.99
N CYS A 40 -17.36 -5.78 -6.38
CA CYS A 40 -16.11 -6.19 -6.98
C CYS A 40 -15.16 -6.71 -5.91
N ASP A 41 -14.16 -7.46 -6.35
CA ASP A 41 -13.17 -8.09 -5.50
C ASP A 41 -11.94 -7.19 -5.34
N TYR A 42 -11.58 -6.89 -4.09
CA TYR A 42 -10.44 -6.02 -3.79
C TYR A 42 -9.10 -6.44 -4.41
N PRO A 43 -8.79 -7.75 -4.67
CA PRO A 43 -7.52 -8.10 -5.29
C PRO A 43 -7.33 -7.55 -6.70
N ASP A 44 -8.42 -7.38 -7.46
CA ASP A 44 -8.37 -6.95 -8.86
C ASP A 44 -7.87 -5.51 -9.01
N SER A 45 -8.10 -4.66 -8.01
CA SER A 45 -7.56 -3.29 -7.97
C SER A 45 -6.30 -3.19 -7.11
N ALA A 46 -6.17 -3.99 -6.04
CA ALA A 46 -5.02 -3.96 -5.15
C ALA A 46 -3.72 -4.40 -5.83
N LEU A 47 -3.74 -5.50 -6.59
CA LEU A 47 -2.53 -6.06 -7.21
C LEU A 47 -1.94 -5.11 -8.26
N PRO A 48 -2.69 -4.57 -9.24
CA PRO A 48 -2.14 -3.64 -10.22
C PRO A 48 -1.59 -2.34 -9.59
N ALA A 49 -2.26 -1.82 -8.54
CA ALA A 49 -1.78 -0.65 -7.82
C ALA A 49 -0.47 -0.95 -7.05
N ALA A 50 -0.39 -2.11 -6.39
CA ALA A 50 0.80 -2.56 -5.69
C ALA A 50 1.98 -2.81 -6.65
N GLU A 51 1.73 -3.42 -7.81
CA GLU A 51 2.72 -3.60 -8.88
C GLU A 51 3.19 -2.26 -9.48
N CYS A 52 2.30 -1.27 -9.58
CA CYS A 52 2.66 0.09 -10.00
C CYS A 52 3.69 0.72 -9.05
N VAL A 53 3.50 0.55 -7.74
CA VAL A 53 4.45 1.00 -6.71
C VAL A 53 5.75 0.20 -6.79
N ALA A 54 5.68 -1.13 -6.86
CA ALA A 54 6.86 -2.00 -6.92
C ALA A 54 7.73 -1.72 -8.16
N SER A 55 7.10 -1.41 -9.29
CA SER A 55 7.77 -1.04 -10.54
C SER A 55 8.21 0.43 -10.62
N SER A 56 8.05 1.21 -9.54
CA SER A 56 8.39 2.64 -9.48
C SER A 56 7.66 3.51 -10.53
N ARG A 57 6.50 3.05 -11.03
CA ARG A 57 5.62 3.85 -11.89
C ARG A 57 4.84 4.89 -11.08
N SER A 58 4.60 4.61 -9.80
CA SER A 58 4.20 5.57 -8.79
C SER A 58 5.24 5.63 -7.67
N ASP A 59 5.25 6.73 -6.92
CA ASP A 59 6.17 6.93 -5.79
C ASP A 59 5.68 6.17 -4.55
N VAL A 60 4.36 6.09 -4.36
CA VAL A 60 3.66 5.43 -3.25
C VAL A 60 2.27 4.96 -3.69
N GLY A 61 1.63 4.11 -2.87
CA GLY A 61 0.24 3.68 -3.04
C GLY A 61 -0.66 4.03 -1.86
N ILE A 62 -1.93 4.33 -2.13
CA ILE A 62 -3.00 4.46 -1.15
C ILE A 62 -4.15 3.55 -1.58
N LEU A 63 -4.46 2.54 -0.76
CA LEU A 63 -5.46 1.52 -1.07
C LEU A 63 -6.55 1.53 0.01
N MET A 64 -7.81 1.30 -0.34
CA MET A 64 -8.89 1.28 0.65
C MET A 64 -10.01 0.31 0.30
N CYS A 65 -10.44 -0.46 1.30
CA CYS A 65 -11.70 -1.21 1.25
C CYS A 65 -12.44 -0.95 2.55
N GLY A 66 -13.60 -1.58 2.78
CA GLY A 66 -14.40 -1.33 3.99
C GLY A 66 -13.58 -1.33 5.29
N THR A 67 -12.74 -2.35 5.51
CA THR A 67 -11.84 -2.43 6.68
C THR A 67 -10.37 -2.20 6.36
N GLY A 68 -10.00 -2.06 5.09
CA GLY A 68 -8.61 -1.98 4.64
C GLY A 68 -7.78 -3.27 4.81
N ILE A 69 -8.31 -4.29 5.49
CA ILE A 69 -7.59 -5.55 5.79
C ILE A 69 -7.26 -6.30 4.49
N GLY A 70 -8.27 -6.58 3.66
CA GLY A 70 -8.08 -7.32 2.41
C GLY A 70 -7.09 -6.62 1.47
N MET A 71 -7.20 -5.30 1.35
CA MET A 71 -6.26 -4.47 0.60
C MET A 71 -4.82 -4.64 1.09
N SER A 72 -4.61 -4.55 2.42
CA SER A 72 -3.27 -4.69 3.00
C SER A 72 -2.70 -6.09 2.83
N MET A 73 -3.53 -7.13 2.98
CA MET A 73 -3.11 -8.52 2.81
C MET A 73 -2.69 -8.80 1.37
N THR A 74 -3.48 -8.34 0.40
CA THR A 74 -3.21 -8.54 -1.03
C THR A 74 -2.00 -7.74 -1.50
N ALA A 75 -1.91 -6.45 -1.16
CA ALA A 75 -0.80 -5.61 -1.59
C ALA A 75 0.55 -6.15 -1.10
N ASN A 76 0.62 -6.67 0.13
CA ASN A 76 1.82 -7.30 0.68
C ASN A 76 2.20 -8.64 0.01
N LYS A 77 1.40 -9.17 -0.94
CA LYS A 77 1.80 -10.32 -1.78
C LYS A 77 2.67 -9.90 -2.96
N VAL A 78 2.71 -8.63 -3.30
CA VAL A 78 3.56 -8.10 -4.37
C VAL A 78 4.95 -7.83 -3.82
N ARG A 79 5.97 -8.47 -4.40
CA ARG A 79 7.38 -8.31 -4.00
C ARG A 79 7.78 -6.84 -4.04
N GLY A 80 8.48 -6.39 -2.99
CA GLY A 80 8.90 -4.99 -2.84
C GLY A 80 7.84 -4.05 -2.25
N VAL A 81 6.62 -4.54 -2.00
CA VAL A 81 5.56 -3.77 -1.33
C VAL A 81 5.56 -4.03 0.17
N ARG A 82 5.47 -2.94 0.93
CA ARG A 82 5.23 -2.93 2.37
C ARG A 82 3.99 -2.07 2.61
N ALA A 83 2.84 -2.73 2.63
CA ALA A 83 1.55 -2.11 2.85
C ALA A 83 1.19 -2.11 4.33
N ALA A 84 0.85 -0.94 4.86
CA ALA A 84 0.46 -0.76 6.26
C ALA A 84 -1.01 -0.33 6.35
N LEU A 85 -1.82 -1.08 7.10
CA LEU A 85 -3.18 -0.67 7.46
C LEU A 85 -3.12 0.28 8.66
N CYS A 86 -3.60 1.51 8.48
CA CYS A 86 -3.56 2.54 9.51
C CYS A 86 -4.96 3.09 9.78
N HIS A 87 -5.25 3.38 11.04
CA HIS A 87 -6.54 3.88 11.51
C HIS A 87 -6.43 5.31 12.07
N ASP A 88 -5.21 5.78 12.33
CA ASP A 88 -4.92 7.05 12.98
C ASP A 88 -3.57 7.61 12.51
N GLU A 89 -3.31 8.87 12.83
CA GLU A 89 -2.12 9.61 12.43
C GLU A 89 -0.83 8.98 12.98
N LEU A 90 -0.88 8.43 14.19
CA LEU A 90 0.28 7.83 14.86
C LEU A 90 0.74 6.56 14.13
N THR A 91 -0.18 5.63 13.88
CA THR A 91 0.11 4.39 13.15
C THR A 91 0.58 4.67 11.73
N ALA A 92 0.02 5.69 11.09
CA ALA A 92 0.47 6.15 9.78
C ALA A 92 1.90 6.69 9.83
N GLN A 93 2.20 7.62 10.73
CA GLN A 93 3.54 8.15 10.94
C GLN A 93 4.54 7.03 11.19
N LEU A 94 4.27 6.15 12.16
CA LEU A 94 5.17 5.07 12.54
C LEU A 94 5.36 4.06 11.40
N SER A 95 4.32 3.76 10.62
CA SER A 95 4.47 2.86 9.45
C SER A 95 5.47 3.42 8.43
N ARG A 96 5.46 4.73 8.21
CA ARG A 96 6.38 5.38 7.26
C ARG A 96 7.78 5.51 7.87
N ALA A 97 7.87 6.02 9.10
CA ALA A 97 9.12 6.27 9.81
C ALA A 97 9.89 5.00 10.15
N HIS A 98 9.20 3.93 10.59
CA HIS A 98 9.84 2.72 11.09
C HIS A 98 9.86 1.55 10.11
N ASN A 99 8.92 1.48 9.16
CA ASN A 99 8.81 0.35 8.24
C ASN A 99 9.11 0.72 6.80
N ASN A 100 9.33 2.02 6.52
CA ASN A 100 9.43 2.54 5.16
C ASN A 100 8.27 2.00 4.29
N ALA A 101 7.05 1.99 4.86
CA ALA A 101 5.86 1.52 4.16
C ALA A 101 5.67 2.37 2.89
N ASN A 102 5.55 1.72 1.74
CA ASN A 102 5.35 2.38 0.45
C ASN A 102 3.90 2.27 -0.05
N VAL A 103 3.05 1.55 0.68
CA VAL A 103 1.61 1.51 0.48
C VAL A 103 0.91 1.79 1.81
N LEU A 104 -0.04 2.71 1.80
CA LEU A 104 -0.96 2.99 2.91
C LEU A 104 -2.31 2.33 2.63
N CYS A 105 -2.83 1.55 3.56
CA CYS A 105 -4.17 0.98 3.49
C CYS A 105 -5.08 1.67 4.51
N LEU A 106 -6.29 2.05 4.08
CA LEU A 106 -7.27 2.75 4.91
C LEU A 106 -8.60 2.00 4.99
N PRO A 107 -9.27 2.01 6.16
CA PRO A 107 -10.58 1.39 6.34
C PRO A 107 -11.71 2.37 6.01
N ALA A 108 -12.28 2.26 4.81
CA ALA A 108 -13.28 3.18 4.31
C ALA A 108 -14.55 3.30 5.18
N ASP A 109 -14.92 2.22 5.87
CA ASP A 109 -16.15 2.16 6.69
C ASP A 109 -15.92 2.41 8.18
N LEU A 110 -14.66 2.50 8.62
CA LEU A 110 -14.34 2.60 10.05
C LEU A 110 -13.89 3.99 10.48
N ILE A 111 -13.40 4.81 9.55
CA ILE A 111 -12.94 6.17 9.85
C ILE A 111 -13.57 7.20 8.93
N GLY A 112 -13.78 8.40 9.46
CA GLY A 112 -14.35 9.52 8.69
C GLY A 112 -13.34 10.14 7.71
N GLU A 113 -13.86 10.83 6.71
CA GLU A 113 -13.07 11.47 5.65
C GLU A 113 -12.03 12.46 6.16
N GLU A 114 -12.38 13.30 7.15
CA GLU A 114 -11.42 14.26 7.73
C GLU A 114 -10.23 13.55 8.38
N LEU A 115 -10.48 12.45 9.08
CA LEU A 115 -9.43 11.63 9.68
C LEU A 115 -8.59 10.96 8.58
N MET A 116 -9.20 10.40 7.53
CA MET A 116 -8.45 9.86 6.39
C MET A 116 -7.50 10.90 5.78
N ARG A 117 -7.96 12.14 5.58
CA ARG A 117 -7.12 13.22 5.04
C ARG A 117 -5.94 13.54 5.95
N ARG A 118 -6.15 13.61 7.27
CA ARG A 118 -5.05 13.83 8.24
C ARG A 118 -4.05 12.67 8.25
N VAL A 119 -4.56 11.43 8.24
CA VAL A 119 -3.74 10.21 8.14
C VAL A 119 -2.87 10.23 6.89
N ILE A 120 -3.45 10.58 5.74
CA ILE A 120 -2.75 10.70 4.45
C ILE A 120 -1.69 11.79 4.51
N ASP A 121 -2.03 13.00 4.99
CA ASP A 121 -1.09 14.11 5.08
C ASP A 121 0.12 13.76 5.97
N VAL A 122 -0.15 13.16 7.14
CA VAL A 122 0.91 12.71 8.05
C VAL A 122 1.77 11.64 7.40
N TRP A 123 1.17 10.66 6.74
CA TRP A 123 1.91 9.57 6.09
C TRP A 123 2.79 10.07 4.93
N LEU A 124 2.25 10.93 4.06
CA LEU A 124 2.98 11.50 2.92
C LEU A 124 4.09 12.47 3.38
N GLY A 125 3.86 13.20 4.48
CA GLY A 125 4.84 14.13 5.05
C GLY A 125 5.94 13.47 5.89
N THR A 126 5.72 12.23 6.34
CA THR A 126 6.68 11.53 7.21
C THR A 126 7.84 10.94 6.41
N ARG A 127 9.07 11.16 6.89
CA ARG A 127 10.29 10.58 6.31
C ARG A 127 10.63 9.25 7.00
N PHE A 128 11.39 8.41 6.31
CA PHE A 128 11.91 7.17 6.89
C PHE A 128 13.09 7.49 7.84
N ASP A 129 13.06 6.96 9.07
CA ASP A 129 14.07 7.25 10.11
C ASP A 129 15.37 6.46 9.93
N ALA A 130 15.37 5.41 9.09
CA ALA A 130 16.52 4.55 8.83
C ALA A 130 17.18 3.98 10.11
N GLY A 131 18.50 3.80 10.11
CA GLY A 131 19.27 3.28 11.25
C GLY A 131 18.80 1.89 11.69
N ARG A 132 18.32 1.76 12.93
CA ARG A 132 17.82 0.46 13.46
C ARG A 132 16.63 -0.09 12.67
N HIS A 133 15.86 0.78 12.02
CA HIS A 133 14.70 0.44 11.22
C HIS A 133 15.09 -0.10 9.85
N GLU A 134 16.12 0.48 9.23
CA GLU A 134 16.67 0.02 7.96
C GLU A 134 17.13 -1.44 8.03
N ARG A 135 17.84 -1.82 9.10
CA ARG A 135 18.21 -3.22 9.34
C ARG A 135 17.02 -4.18 9.36
N ARG A 136 15.87 -3.75 9.91
CA ARG A 136 14.66 -4.59 9.99
C ARG A 136 13.97 -4.69 8.63
N VAL A 137 13.89 -3.57 7.90
CA VAL A 137 13.38 -3.55 6.52
C VAL A 137 14.25 -4.43 5.62
N ALA A 138 15.57 -4.38 5.75
CA ALA A 138 16.49 -5.22 4.99
C ALA A 138 16.22 -6.72 5.21
N LYS A 139 15.89 -7.15 6.43
CA LYS A 139 15.51 -8.55 6.72
C LYS A 139 14.21 -8.97 6.02
N ILE A 140 13.24 -8.06 5.88
CA ILE A 140 11.99 -8.32 5.14
C ILE A 140 12.33 -8.52 3.65
N VAL A 141 13.11 -7.60 3.08
CA VAL A 141 13.53 -7.66 1.67
C VAL A 141 14.35 -8.92 1.38
N GLU A 142 15.25 -9.30 2.28
CA GLU A 142 16.04 -10.53 2.15
C GLU A 142 15.15 -11.78 2.18
N TYR A 143 14.17 -11.84 3.09
CA TYR A 143 13.20 -12.93 3.13
C TYR A 143 12.39 -13.02 1.83
N GLU A 144 11.88 -11.89 1.32
CA GLU A 144 11.15 -11.84 0.05
C GLU A 144 11.98 -12.40 -1.12
N ALA A 145 13.26 -12.05 -1.19
CA ALA A 145 14.16 -12.53 -2.24
C ALA A 145 14.41 -14.05 -2.18
N ARG A 146 14.40 -14.66 -0.98
CA ARG A 146 14.58 -16.12 -0.83
C ARG A 146 13.35 -16.92 -1.25
N CYS A 147 12.15 -16.40 -1.01
CA CYS A 147 10.91 -17.15 -1.23
C CYS A 147 10.46 -17.20 -2.70
N GLN A 148 11.01 -16.35 -3.57
CA GLN A 148 10.70 -16.33 -4.99
C GLN A 148 11.97 -16.10 -5.80
N PRO A 149 12.74 -17.16 -6.14
CA PRO A 149 13.82 -17.03 -7.10
C PRO A 149 13.23 -16.49 -8.40
N ASP A 150 13.87 -15.46 -8.95
CA ASP A 150 13.37 -14.74 -10.12
C ASP A 150 12.92 -15.73 -11.19
N ALA A 151 11.66 -15.61 -11.65
CA ALA A 151 11.11 -16.45 -12.73
C ALA A 151 11.88 -16.32 -14.07
N ARG A 152 12.96 -15.54 -14.11
CA ARG A 152 13.90 -15.40 -15.23
C ARG A 152 15.13 -16.31 -15.13
N SER A 153 15.36 -16.98 -14.01
CA SER A 153 16.39 -18.02 -13.88
C SER A 153 15.71 -19.38 -13.75
N GLY A 154 15.59 -20.11 -14.85
CA GLY A 154 15.21 -21.51 -14.81
C GLY A 154 16.21 -22.29 -13.96
N GLY A 155 15.77 -22.78 -12.80
CA GLY A 155 16.64 -23.52 -11.88
C GLY A 155 15.97 -23.86 -10.55
N SER A 156 15.41 -25.07 -10.49
CA SER A 156 15.11 -25.91 -9.31
C SER A 156 14.53 -25.25 -8.04
N THR A 157 13.29 -25.62 -7.73
CA THR A 157 12.63 -25.47 -6.43
C THR A 157 13.47 -26.07 -5.29
N GLY A 158 14.05 -25.22 -4.44
CA GLY A 158 14.69 -25.61 -3.18
C GLY A 158 13.68 -25.58 -2.03
N ALA A 159 13.52 -26.72 -1.37
CA ALA A 159 12.57 -26.95 -0.28
C ALA A 159 12.83 -26.06 0.95
N CYS A 160 11.74 -25.66 1.60
CA CYS A 160 11.75 -24.97 2.89
C CYS A 160 12.18 -25.96 3.98
N SER A 161 13.42 -25.87 4.47
CA SER A 161 13.85 -26.55 5.69
C SER A 161 13.66 -25.63 6.89
N ALA A 162 12.75 -26.01 7.79
CA ALA A 162 12.58 -25.37 9.09
C ALA A 162 13.75 -25.68 10.01
N SER A 163 14.26 -24.67 10.72
CA SER A 163 15.08 -24.79 11.92
C SER A 163 14.54 -23.85 12.99
#